data_AF-A0A432RHS9-F1
#
_entry.id   AF-A0A432RHS9-F1
#
_cell.length_a   1.000
_cell.length_b   1.000
_cell.length_c   1.000
_cell.angle_alpha   90.00
_cell.angle_beta   90.00
_cell.angle_gamma   90.00
#
_symmetry.space_group_name_H-M   'P 1'
#
loop_
_entity.id
_entity.type
_entity.pdbx_description
1 polymer ?
#
loop_
_entity_poly.entity_id
_entity_poly.type
_entity_poly.pdbx_seq_one_letter_code
_entity_poly.pdbx_strand_id
1 'polypeptide(L)'
;MSLKNKIGVFPTSHYIESESNPDVDHYVFGYTITIQNLGSVSATLLTRHWQITDGNGNIQEIQGEGVIGKTPLLRPGEQFRYTSAAVLETPVGVMKGNYRMISENGRYFAANIPQFTLSIPRTLH
;
A
#
# COMPACT_ATOMS: atom_id res chain seq x y z
N MET A 1 24.43 6.71 -2.77
CA MET A 1 23.04 7.08 -3.13
C MET A 1 22.62 8.28 -2.29
N SER A 2 22.13 9.35 -2.91
CA SER A 2 21.79 10.59 -2.18
C SER A 2 20.58 10.35 -1.27
N LEU A 3 20.74 10.53 0.04
CA LEU A 3 19.71 10.41 1.08
C LEU A 3 18.57 11.43 0.95
N LYS A 4 18.62 12.36 -0.02
CA LYS A 4 17.67 13.48 -0.09
C LYS A 4 16.21 13.02 -0.26
N ASN A 5 15.93 12.16 -1.24
CA ASN A 5 14.57 11.71 -1.54
C ASN A 5 14.42 10.23 -1.16
N LYS A 6 14.15 9.95 0.11
CA LYS A 6 13.97 8.58 0.62
C LYS A 6 12.64 8.45 1.35
N ILE A 7 11.72 7.67 0.81
CA ILE A 7 10.43 7.37 1.43
C ILE A 7 10.40 5.90 1.81
N GLY A 8 10.18 5.61 3.09
CA GLY A 8 9.88 4.28 3.59
C GLY A 8 8.39 4.00 3.52
N VAL A 9 8.01 2.81 3.10
CA VAL A 9 6.62 2.35 3.07
C VAL A 9 6.52 1.04 3.83
N PHE A 10 5.68 1.01 4.86
CA PHE A 10 5.53 -0.11 5.78
C PHE A 10 4.06 -0.57 5.77
N PRO A 11 3.73 -1.60 4.98
CA PRO A 11 2.40 -2.18 4.95
C PRO A 11 2.20 -3.21 6.06
N THR A 12 0.99 -3.27 6.59
CA THR A 12 0.48 -4.38 7.42
C THR A 12 -0.93 -4.74 6.94
N SER A 13 -1.27 -6.02 6.93
CA SER A 13 -2.56 -6.53 6.48
C SER A 13 -3.19 -7.44 7.53
N HIS A 14 -4.50 -7.58 7.48
CA HIS A 14 -5.27 -8.56 8.25
C HIS A 14 -6.52 -8.97 7.48
N TYR A 15 -7.01 -10.18 7.75
CA TYR A 15 -8.28 -10.67 7.23
C TYR A 15 -9.45 -10.10 8.05
N ILE A 16 -10.52 -9.70 7.39
CA ILE A 16 -11.74 -9.18 8.03
C ILE A 16 -12.85 -10.22 7.90
N GLU A 17 -12.93 -11.11 8.88
CA GLU A 17 -13.88 -12.23 8.89
C GLU A 17 -15.34 -11.76 8.77
N SER A 18 -15.72 -10.69 9.46
CA SER A 18 -17.08 -10.16 9.46
C SER A 18 -17.56 -9.58 8.11
N GLU A 19 -16.63 -9.26 7.21
CA GLU A 19 -16.93 -8.73 5.87
C GLU A 19 -16.68 -9.78 4.78
N SER A 20 -16.22 -10.97 5.16
CA SER A 20 -15.85 -12.04 4.23
C SER A 20 -16.90 -13.14 4.20
N ASN A 21 -17.02 -13.81 3.06
CA ASN A 21 -17.82 -15.01 2.88
C ASN A 21 -17.06 -16.03 2.03
N PRO A 22 -16.31 -16.96 2.66
CA PRO A 22 -15.56 -17.99 1.95
C PRO A 22 -16.42 -18.91 1.07
N ASP A 23 -17.71 -19.10 1.37
CA ASP A 23 -18.60 -19.99 0.60
C ASP A 23 -18.89 -19.47 -0.82
N VAL A 24 -18.64 -18.19 -1.06
CA VAL A 24 -18.84 -17.53 -2.36
C VAL A 24 -17.55 -16.86 -2.87
N ASP A 25 -16.40 -17.36 -2.41
CA ASP A 25 -15.08 -16.83 -2.76
C ASP A 25 -14.97 -15.31 -2.54
N HIS A 26 -15.47 -14.81 -1.41
CA HIS A 26 -15.40 -13.39 -1.07
C HIS A 26 -14.52 -13.16 0.16
N TYR A 27 -13.28 -12.70 -0.05
CA TYR A 27 -12.31 -12.47 1.02
C TYR A 27 -11.94 -11.01 1.12
N VAL A 28 -12.21 -10.39 2.27
CA VAL A 28 -11.90 -8.99 2.53
C VAL A 28 -10.68 -8.87 3.44
N PHE A 29 -9.70 -8.10 2.98
CA PHE A 29 -8.46 -7.84 3.70
C PHE A 29 -8.31 -6.35 3.99
N GLY A 30 -8.27 -6.00 5.27
CA GLY A 30 -7.88 -4.67 5.71
C GLY A 30 -6.36 -4.52 5.62
N TYR A 31 -5.89 -3.38 5.12
CA TYR A 31 -4.48 -3.04 5.12
C TYR A 31 -4.25 -1.62 5.63
N THR A 32 -3.17 -1.46 6.40
CA THR A 32 -2.69 -0.18 6.88
C THR A 32 -1.32 0.09 6.27
N ILE A 33 -1.16 1.25 5.65
CA ILE A 33 0.13 1.69 5.12
C ILE A 33 0.65 2.83 5.98
N THR A 34 1.88 2.68 6.48
CA THR A 34 2.65 3.80 7.03
C THR A 34 3.66 4.28 6.01
N ILE A 35 3.54 5.54 5.60
CA ILE A 35 4.46 6.22 4.69
C ILE A 35 5.31 7.16 5.53
N GLN A 36 6.62 6.99 5.52
CA GLN A 36 7.54 7.80 6.31
C GLN A 36 8.57 8.48 5.42
N ASN A 37 8.80 9.76 5.63
CA ASN A 37 9.90 10.46 4.99
C ASN A 37 11.21 10.21 5.75
N LEU A 38 12.04 9.33 5.19
CA LEU A 38 13.38 8.99 5.68
C LEU A 38 14.48 9.83 5.03
N GLY A 39 14.08 10.78 4.17
CA GLY A 39 14.96 11.68 3.46
C GLY A 39 15.21 12.97 4.22
N SER A 40 15.92 13.88 3.58
CA SER A 40 16.28 15.19 4.14
C SER A 40 15.53 16.36 3.51
N VAL A 41 14.60 16.10 2.59
CA VAL A 41 13.75 17.13 1.97
C VAL A 41 12.28 16.72 2.04
N SER A 42 11.38 17.69 2.06
CA SER A 42 9.94 17.43 2.06
C SER A 42 9.49 16.80 0.74
N ALA A 43 8.46 15.96 0.79
CA ALA A 43 7.88 15.32 -0.39
C ALA A 43 6.37 15.16 -0.28
N THR A 44 5.67 15.36 -1.39
CA THR A 44 4.21 15.19 -1.50
C THR A 44 3.89 13.95 -2.30
N LEU A 45 2.97 13.12 -1.79
CA LEU A 45 2.39 12.00 -2.53
C LEU A 45 1.33 12.52 -3.50
N LEU A 46 1.46 12.15 -4.77
CA LEU A 46 0.56 12.60 -5.85
C LEU A 46 -0.37 11.49 -6.32
N THR A 47 0.17 10.32 -6.66
CA THR A 47 -0.62 9.20 -7.18
C THR A 47 -0.15 7.89 -6.58
N ARG A 48 -1.02 6.89 -6.65
CA ARG A 48 -0.74 5.50 -6.28
C ARG A 48 -0.90 4.59 -7.49
N HIS A 49 -0.06 3.57 -7.56
CA HIS A 49 -0.24 2.41 -8.42
C HIS A 49 -0.12 1.15 -7.56
N TRP A 50 -1.13 0.30 -7.63
CA TRP A 50 -1.16 -1.02 -7.00
C TRP A 50 -1.19 -2.10 -8.06
N GLN A 51 -0.41 -3.15 -7.84
CA GLN A 51 -0.52 -4.42 -8.51
C GLN A 51 -0.93 -5.45 -7.45
N ILE A 52 -2.09 -6.07 -7.66
CA ILE A 52 -2.66 -7.10 -6.80
C ILE A 52 -2.58 -8.41 -7.56
N THR A 53 -2.03 -9.46 -6.96
CA THR A 53 -1.99 -10.80 -7.53
C THR A 53 -2.71 -11.75 -6.59
N ASP A 54 -3.78 -12.38 -7.07
CA ASP A 54 -4.56 -13.34 -6.30
C ASP A 54 -3.85 -14.70 -6.19
N GLY A 55 -4.45 -15.64 -5.46
CA GLY A 55 -3.91 -16.99 -5.28
C GLY A 55 -3.87 -17.85 -6.55
N ASN A 56 -4.61 -17.44 -7.60
CA ASN A 56 -4.65 -18.09 -8.90
C ASN A 56 -3.63 -17.50 -9.88
N GLY A 57 -2.94 -16.43 -9.49
CA GLY A 57 -1.98 -15.73 -10.33
C GLY A 57 -2.59 -14.65 -11.22
N ASN A 58 -3.89 -14.34 -11.08
CA ASN A 58 -4.51 -13.23 -11.81
C ASN A 58 -3.98 -11.91 -11.27
N ILE A 59 -3.69 -10.98 -12.18
CA ILE A 59 -3.13 -9.67 -11.85
C ILE A 59 -4.16 -8.58 -12.10
N GLN A 60 -4.42 -7.76 -11.09
CA GLN A 60 -5.21 -6.53 -11.19
C GLN A 60 -4.31 -5.32 -10.92
N GLU A 61 -4.39 -4.31 -11.79
CA GLU A 61 -3.73 -3.02 -11.59
C GLU A 61 -4.74 -1.94 -11.23
N ILE A 62 -4.41 -1.14 -10.22
CA ILE A 62 -5.24 -0.02 -9.76
C ILE A 62 -4.37 1.23 -9.69
N GLN A 63 -4.80 2.28 -10.39
CA GLN A 63 -4.16 3.59 -10.35
C GLN A 63 -5.13 4.66 -9.85
N GLY A 64 -4.62 5.67 -9.17
CA GLY A 64 -5.46 6.79 -8.75
C GLY A 64 -4.69 7.92 -8.09
N GLU A 65 -5.35 9.07 -7.95
CA GLU A 65 -4.81 10.22 -7.26
C GLU A 65 -4.81 10.03 -5.75
N GLY A 66 -3.70 10.42 -5.11
CA GLY A 66 -3.55 10.41 -3.67
C GLY A 66 -3.72 9.03 -3.05
N VAL A 67 -4.01 9.05 -1.75
CA VAL A 67 -4.43 7.92 -0.93
C VAL A 67 -5.61 8.38 -0.10
N ILE A 68 -6.70 7.60 -0.04
CA ILE A 68 -7.93 7.93 0.71
C ILE A 68 -8.46 9.37 0.46
N GLY A 69 -8.34 9.87 -0.77
CA GLY A 69 -8.74 11.24 -1.13
C GLY A 69 -7.78 12.35 -0.67
N LYS A 70 -6.56 12.01 -0.23
CA LYS A 70 -5.54 12.94 0.26
C LYS A 70 -4.23 12.81 -0.51
N THR A 71 -3.53 13.93 -0.65
CA THR A 71 -2.16 14.05 -1.21
C THR A 71 -1.21 14.57 -0.13
N PRO A 72 -0.80 13.72 0.83
CA PRO A 72 -0.05 14.17 2.01
C PRO A 72 1.33 14.73 1.63
N LEU A 73 1.64 15.90 2.20
CA LEU A 73 3.00 16.44 2.30
C LEU A 73 3.67 15.83 3.54
N LEU A 74 4.88 15.29 3.38
CA LEU A 74 5.69 14.72 4.43
C LEU A 74 7.00 15.50 4.56
N ARG A 75 7.21 16.18 5.68
CA ARG A 75 8.52 16.75 6.03
C ARG A 75 9.50 15.66 6.47
N PRO A 76 10.82 15.91 6.49
CA PRO A 76 11.79 14.96 7.01
C PRO A 76 11.40 14.42 8.39
N GLY A 77 11.34 13.10 8.54
CA GLY A 77 10.95 12.41 9.78
C GLY A 77 9.44 12.23 9.98
N GLU A 78 8.59 12.96 9.25
CA GLU A 78 7.14 12.82 9.37
C GLU A 78 6.64 11.51 8.75
N GLN A 79 5.50 11.05 9.27
CA GLN A 79 4.79 9.89 8.77
C GLN A 79 3.31 10.19 8.53
N PHE A 80 2.76 9.53 7.52
CA PHE A 80 1.34 9.51 7.23
C PHE A 80 0.87 8.06 7.24
N ARG A 81 -0.19 7.77 8.00
CA ARG A 81 -0.79 6.45 8.13
C ARG A 81 -2.21 6.47 7.63
N TYR A 82 -2.58 5.47 6.83
CA TYR A 82 -3.96 5.28 6.39
C TYR A 82 -4.33 3.79 6.34
N THR A 83 -5.61 3.50 6.46
CA THR A 83 -6.18 2.16 6.35
C THR A 83 -7.19 2.12 5.20
N SER A 84 -7.22 1.01 4.48
CA SER A 84 -8.20 0.72 3.42
C SER A 84 -8.37 -0.80 3.33
N ALA A 85 -9.13 -1.29 2.36
CA ALA A 85 -9.41 -2.72 2.20
C ALA A 85 -9.28 -3.14 0.73
N ALA A 86 -8.92 -4.41 0.52
CA ALA A 86 -8.93 -5.07 -0.77
C ALA A 86 -9.83 -6.31 -0.68
N VAL A 87 -10.56 -6.58 -1.76
CA VAL A 87 -11.39 -7.78 -1.90
C VAL A 87 -10.69 -8.71 -2.88
N LEU A 88 -10.56 -9.99 -2.53
CA LEU A 88 -10.03 -11.04 -3.39
C LEU A 88 -11.01 -12.19 -3.52
N GLU A 89 -10.90 -12.92 -4.62
CA GLU A 89 -11.61 -14.19 -4.87
C GLU A 89 -10.86 -15.40 -4.30
N THR A 90 -9.78 -15.19 -3.56
CA THR A 90 -8.92 -16.26 -3.05
C THR A 90 -8.52 -15.97 -1.60
N PRO A 91 -8.29 -17.02 -0.78
CA PRO A 91 -7.93 -16.87 0.63
C PRO A 91 -6.50 -16.32 0.84
N VAL A 92 -5.74 -16.14 -0.25
CA VAL A 92 -4.38 -15.61 -0.27
C VAL A 92 -4.15 -14.76 -1.51
N GLY A 93 -3.39 -13.68 -1.35
CA GLY A 93 -2.88 -12.89 -2.46
C GLY A 93 -1.68 -12.07 -2.04
N VAL A 94 -1.14 -11.29 -2.96
CA VAL A 94 -0.05 -10.35 -2.70
C VAL A 94 -0.38 -8.99 -3.30
N MET A 95 0.00 -7.94 -2.58
CA MET A 95 -0.07 -6.57 -3.08
C MET A 95 1.33 -5.98 -3.12
N LYS A 96 1.62 -5.24 -4.19
CA LYS A 96 2.83 -4.42 -4.32
C LYS A 96 2.51 -3.18 -5.15
N GLY A 97 3.41 -2.23 -5.23
CA GLY A 97 3.15 -1.04 -6.03
C GLY A 97 4.16 0.06 -5.87
N ASN A 98 3.74 1.27 -6.21
CA ASN A 98 4.52 2.47 -5.97
C ASN A 98 3.61 3.69 -5.79
N TYR A 99 4.13 4.69 -5.08
CA TYR A 99 3.60 6.04 -5.10
C TYR A 99 4.45 6.93 -5.99
N ARG A 100 3.79 7.80 -6.76
CA ARG A 100 4.46 8.92 -7.41
C ARG A 100 4.53 10.07 -6.43
N MET A 101 5.75 10.54 -6.18
CA MET A 101 6.06 11.62 -5.27
C MET A 101 6.62 12.82 -6.03
N ILE A 102 6.49 14.01 -5.45
CA ILE A 102 7.22 15.21 -5.86
C ILE A 102 7.95 15.77 -4.64
N SER A 103 9.26 16.01 -4.75
CA SER A 103 10.01 16.68 -3.68
C SER A 103 9.80 18.20 -3.75
N GLU A 104 10.10 18.90 -2.66
CA GLU A 104 9.96 20.35 -2.53
C GLU A 104 10.68 21.16 -3.62
N ASN A 105 11.74 20.60 -4.21
CA ASN A 105 12.46 21.18 -5.35
C ASN A 105 11.82 20.88 -6.74
N GLY A 106 10.59 20.37 -6.77
CA GLY A 106 9.84 20.07 -7.99
C GLY A 106 10.24 18.76 -8.70
N ARG A 107 11.12 17.94 -8.11
CA ARG A 107 11.59 16.70 -8.75
C ARG A 107 10.64 15.53 -8.47
N TYR A 108 10.19 14.87 -9.53
CA TYR A 108 9.40 13.64 -9.40
C TYR A 108 10.28 12.44 -9.05
N PHE A 109 9.74 11.54 -8.23
CA PHE A 109 10.37 10.25 -7.93
C PHE A 109 9.32 9.23 -7.49
N ALA A 110 9.69 7.95 -7.48
CA ALA A 110 8.82 6.86 -7.03
C ALA A 110 9.20 6.41 -5.61
N ALA A 111 8.20 6.11 -4.78
CA ALA A 111 8.36 5.40 -3.52
C ALA A 111 7.77 4.00 -3.68
N ASN A 112 8.62 2.97 -3.60
CA ASN A 112 8.18 1.59 -3.77
C ASN A 112 7.37 1.13 -2.55
N ILE A 113 6.25 0.49 -2.83
CA ILE A 113 5.48 -0.25 -1.83
C ILE A 113 5.99 -1.69 -1.90
N PRO A 114 6.68 -2.20 -0.86
CA PRO A 114 7.19 -3.57 -0.87
C PRO A 114 6.02 -4.55 -0.99
N GLN A 115 6.30 -5.73 -1.55
CA GLN A 115 5.31 -6.78 -1.62
C GLN A 115 4.91 -7.23 -0.21
N PHE A 116 3.62 -7.33 0.05
CA PHE A 116 3.07 -7.90 1.28
C PHE A 116 1.93 -8.86 0.97
N THR A 117 1.75 -9.83 1.85
CA THR A 117 0.76 -10.91 1.69
C THR A 117 -0.57 -10.51 2.30
N LEU A 118 -1.64 -10.79 1.57
CA LEU A 118 -3.00 -10.87 2.09
C LEU A 118 -3.28 -12.35 2.33
N SER A 119 -3.59 -12.75 3.56
CA SER A 119 -3.87 -14.16 3.85
C SER A 119 -4.79 -14.30 5.04
N ILE A 120 -5.66 -15.30 4.98
CA ILE A 120 -6.34 -15.78 6.18
C ILE A 120 -5.29 -16.19 7.24
N PRO A 121 -5.50 -15.90 8.54
CA PRO A 121 -4.61 -16.37 9.59
C PRO A 121 -4.49 -17.89 9.53
N ARG A 122 -3.27 -18.42 9.51
CA ARG A 122 -3.08 -19.87 9.69
C ARG A 122 -3.40 -20.22 11.14
N THR A 123 -4.60 -20.72 11.40
CA THR A 123 -4.87 -21.50 12.61
C THR A 123 -4.16 -22.85 12.45
N LEU A 124 -2.99 -22.98 13.10
CA LEU A 124 -2.43 -24.31 13.39
C LEU A 124 -3.43 -25.02 14.30
N HIS A 125 -4.07 -26.07 13.76
CA HIS A 125 -4.77 -27.08 14.55
C HIS A 125 -3.79 -28.17 14.97
#